data_AF-A0A1H8E297-F1
#
_entry.id   AF-A0A1H8E297-F1
#
_cell.length_a   1.000
_cell.length_b   1.000
_cell.length_c   1.000
_cell.angle_alpha   90.00
_cell.angle_beta   90.00
_cell.angle_gamma   90.00
#
_symmetry.space_group_name_H-M   'P 1'
#
loop_
_entity.id
_entity.type
_entity.pdbx_description
1 polymer ?
#
loop_
_entity_poly.entity_id
_entity_poly.type
_entity_poly.pdbx_seq_one_letter_code
_entity_poly.pdbx_strand_id
1 'polypeptide(L)' 'MTKHLADHRTAPDAPRQQHFWALAKHEGATHPAVRALTQRPTERDDAQRLQHFLRIERGHTA' A
#
# COMPACT_ATOMS: atom_id res chain seq x y z
N MET A 1 -32.49 2.19 35.93
CA MET A 1 -32.83 0.95 35.19
C MET A 1 -31.82 0.79 34.07
N THR A 2 -30.71 0.10 34.33
CA THR A 2 -29.69 -0.21 33.33
C THR A 2 -30.01 -1.59 32.74
N LYS A 3 -29.90 -1.69 31.42
CA LYS A 3 -30.22 -2.92 30.68
C LYS A 3 -29.18 -4.00 30.99
N HIS A 4 -29.61 -5.25 31.16
CA HIS A 4 -28.73 -6.35 31.56
C HIS A 4 -27.85 -6.81 30.38
N LEU A 5 -26.66 -7.36 30.66
CA LEU A 5 -25.70 -7.73 29.62
C LEU A 5 -26.27 -8.78 28.64
N ALA A 6 -27.06 -9.72 29.18
CA ALA A 6 -27.75 -10.75 28.40
C ALA A 6 -28.83 -10.20 27.45
N ASP A 7 -29.30 -8.96 27.67
CA ASP A 7 -30.29 -8.31 26.81
C ASP A 7 -29.63 -7.52 25.66
N HIS A 8 -28.29 -7.46 25.62
CA HIS A 8 -27.57 -6.93 24.48
C HIS A 8 -27.54 -7.99 23.38
N ARG A 9 -28.26 -7.73 22.29
CA ARG A 9 -28.11 -8.51 21.06
C ARG A 9 -26.75 -8.20 20.45
N THR A 10 -26.01 -9.24 20.10
CA THR A 10 -24.84 -9.13 19.21
C THR A 10 -25.32 -8.64 17.85
N ALA A 11 -24.80 -7.48 17.43
CA ALA A 11 -25.10 -6.97 16.11
C ALA A 11 -24.52 -7.92 15.05
N PRO A 12 -25.23 -8.18 13.93
CA PRO A 12 -24.71 -9.01 12.86
C PRO A 12 -23.48 -8.37 12.22
N ASP A 13 -22.40 -9.13 12.07
CA ASP A 13 -21.11 -8.65 11.52
C ASP A 13 -21.11 -8.51 9.99
N ALA A 14 -22.00 -9.21 9.30
CA ALA A 14 -22.10 -9.22 7.84
C ALA A 14 -22.21 -7.82 7.20
N PRO A 15 -23.12 -6.91 7.63
CA PRO A 15 -23.21 -5.56 7.05
C PRO A 15 -21.94 -4.72 7.28
N ARG A 16 -21.26 -4.91 8.42
CA ARG A 16 -20.01 -4.20 8.72
C ARG A 16 -18.87 -4.64 7.80
N GLN A 17 -18.76 -5.93 7.55
CA GLN A 17 -17.76 -6.49 6.63
C GLN A 17 -18.03 -6.07 5.18
N GLN A 18 -19.29 -6.10 4.73
CA GLN A 18 -19.68 -5.63 3.40
C GLN A 18 -19.35 -4.16 3.19
N HIS A 19 -19.61 -3.31 4.19
CA HIS A 19 -19.26 -1.89 4.15
C HIS A 19 -17.73 -1.69 4.07
N PHE A 20 -16.97 -2.46 4.83
CA PHE A 20 -15.51 -2.40 4.78
C PHE A 20 -14.97 -2.76 3.39
N TRP A 21 -15.48 -3.82 2.77
CA TRP A 21 -15.08 -4.19 1.41
C TRP A 21 -15.54 -3.18 0.35
N ALA A 22 -16.69 -2.55 0.54
CA ALA A 22 -17.16 -1.48 -0.34
C ALA A 22 -16.19 -0.29 -0.32
N LEU A 23 -15.75 0.15 0.87
CA LEU A 23 -14.73 1.21 1.02
C LEU A 23 -13.41 0.83 0.34
N ALA A 24 -12.92 -0.39 0.58
CA ALA A 24 -11.68 -0.88 -0.04
C ALA A 24 -11.76 -0.93 -1.57
N LYS A 25 -12.93 -1.23 -2.14
CA LYS A 25 -13.16 -1.18 -3.60
C LYS A 25 -13.23 0.26 -4.12
N HIS A 26 -13.81 1.18 -3.36
CA HIS A 26 -14.07 2.56 -3.80
C HIS A 26 -12.85 3.47 -3.70
N GLU A 27 -11.96 3.23 -2.72
CA GLU A 27 -10.72 4.00 -2.53
C GLU A 27 -9.60 3.57 -3.49
N GLY A 28 -9.80 2.48 -4.25
CA GLY A 28 -8.74 1.84 -5.03
C GLY A 28 -7.77 1.09 -4.12
N ALA A 29 -7.12 0.05 -4.67
CA ALA A 29 -6.28 -0.88 -3.89
C ALA A 29 -5.11 -0.25 -3.11
N THR A 30 -4.85 1.04 -3.30
CA THR A 30 -3.67 1.73 -2.78
C THR A 30 -4.06 3.05 -2.11
N HIS A 31 -3.87 3.11 -0.79
CA HIS A 31 -4.09 4.33 0.00
C HIS A 31 -3.34 5.54 -0.59
N PRO A 32 -3.90 6.76 -0.56
CA PRO A 32 -3.28 7.95 -1.16
C PRO A 32 -1.84 8.22 -0.72
N ALA A 33 -1.51 7.93 0.55
CA ALA A 33 -0.14 8.07 1.05
C ALA A 33 0.86 7.09 0.38
N VAL A 34 0.43 5.86 0.11
CA VAL A 34 1.26 4.87 -0.60
C VAL A 34 1.44 5.29 -2.05
N ARG A 35 0.38 5.78 -2.69
CA ARG A 35 0.44 6.31 -4.06
C ARG A 35 1.42 7.49 -4.15
N ALA A 36 1.32 8.45 -3.23
CA ALA A 36 2.23 9.59 -3.17
C ALA A 36 3.69 9.17 -2.97
N LEU A 37 3.95 8.15 -2.14
CA LEU A 37 5.30 7.63 -1.93
C LEU A 37 5.85 6.93 -3.19
N THR A 38 5.03 6.12 -3.87
CA THR A 38 5.44 5.44 -5.12
C THR A 38 5.67 6.39 -6.29
N GLN A 39 4.97 7.52 -6.31
CA GLN A 39 5.06 8.53 -7.38
C GLN A 39 6.07 9.64 -7.05
N ARG A 40 6.70 9.60 -5.87
CA ARG A 40 7.67 10.61 -5.46
C ARG A 40 8.84 10.62 -6.44
N PRO A 41 9.21 11.78 -7.02
CA PRO A 41 10.44 11.91 -7.77
C PRO A 41 11.63 11.57 -6.86
N THR A 42 12.31 10.48 -7.15
CA THR A 42 13.61 10.14 -6.56
C THR A 42 14.69 10.49 -7.55
N GLU A 43 15.70 11.25 -7.11
CA GLU A 43 16.98 11.36 -7.81
C GLU A 43 17.68 9.99 -7.76
N ARG A 44 17.31 9.12 -8.70
CA ARG A 44 18.04 7.87 -8.91
C ARG A 44 19.30 8.18 -9.69
N ASP A 45 20.40 8.35 -8.96
CA ASP A 45 21.75 8.30 -9.52
C ASP A 45 22.16 6.87 -9.97
N ASP A 46 21.18 5.96 -10.02
CA ASP A 46 21.30 4.58 -10.53
C ASP A 46 21.80 4.53 -11.97
N ALA A 47 21.68 5.62 -12.73
CA ALA A 47 22.21 5.71 -14.10
C ALA A 47 23.74 5.55 -14.12
N GLN A 48 24.47 6.18 -13.21
CA GLN A 48 25.93 6.02 -13.13
C GLN A 48 26.30 4.61 -12.69
N ARG A 49 25.59 4.07 -11.70
CA ARG A 49 25.80 2.69 -11.22
C ARG A 49 25.57 1.66 -12.32
N LEU A 50 24.52 1.84 -13.13
CA LEU A 50 24.22 0.98 -14.28
C LEU A 50 25.29 1.11 -15.38
N GLN A 51 25.75 2.33 -15.67
CA GLN A 51 26.85 2.55 -16.62
C GLN A 51 28.13 1.86 -16.17
N HIS A 52 28.49 1.95 -14.89
CA HIS A 52 29.65 1.25 -14.33
C HIS A 52 29.52 -0.28 -14.41
N PHE A 53 28.34 -0.82 -14.09
CA PHE A 53 28.07 -2.25 -14.22
C PHE A 53 28.25 -2.71 -15.68
N LEU A 54 27.64 -2.02 -16.64
CA LEU A 54 27.76 -2.34 -18.07
C LEU A 54 29.19 -2.17 -18.59
N ARG A 55 29.95 -1.20 -18.05
CA ARG A 55 31.37 -1.01 -18.37
C ARG A 55 32.18 -2.25 -17.99
N ILE A 56 31.97 -2.77 -16.79
CA ILE A 56 32.65 -3.97 -16.27
C ILE A 56 32.25 -5.21 -17.07
N GLU A 57 30.94 -5.43 -17.32
CA GLU A 57 30.47 -6.59 -18.11
C GLU A 57 31.03 -6.60 -19.53
N ARG A 58 31.21 -5.43 -20.16
CA ARG A 58 31.81 -5.30 -21.50
C ARG A 58 33.33 -5.44 -21.51
N GLY A 59 33.97 -5.67 -20.36
CA GLY A 59 35.41 -5.85 -20.25
C GLY A 59 36.21 -4.55 -20.37
N HIS A 60 35.59 -3.39 -20.19
CA HIS A 60 36.29 -2.11 -20.19
C HIS A 60 36.83 -1.82 -18.78
N THR A 61 38.08 -2.19 -18.54
CA THR A 61 38.82 -1.81 -17.32
C THR A 61 39.68 -0.59 -17.62
N ALA A 62 39.31 0.56 -17.07
CA ALA A 62 40.16 1.74 -16.92
C ALA A 62 40.18 2.14 -15.46
#